data_AF-A0A920TDN8-F1
#
_entry.id   AF-A0A920TDN8-F1
#
_cell.length_a   1.000
_cell.length_b   1.000
_cell.length_c   1.000
_cell.angle_alpha   90.00
_cell.angle_beta   90.00
_cell.angle_gamma   90.00
#
_symmetry.space_group_name_H-M   'P 1'
#
loop_
_entity.id
_entity.type
_entity.pdbx_description
1 polymer ?
#
loop_
_entity_poly.entity_id
_entity_poly.type
_entity_poly.pdbx_seq_one_letter_code
_entity_poly.pdbx_strand_id
1 'polypeptide(L)' 'MHGKTSPVHHDGKGGFRGLPNPFNAVRYHSLAIFRENLPQELEVTAWTENGLIMGVRHKEHPV' A
#
# COMPACT_ATOMS: atom_id res chain seq x y z
N MET A 1 -2.24 -12.88 -8.11
CA MET A 1 -3.51 -13.53 -7.72
C MET A 1 -4.64 -12.80 -8.40
N HIS A 2 -5.61 -13.51 -8.99
CA HIS A 2 -6.88 -12.91 -9.40
C HIS A 2 -7.93 -13.34 -8.37
N GLY A 3 -8.65 -12.38 -7.77
CA GLY A 3 -9.79 -12.66 -6.91
C GLY A 3 -9.49 -13.29 -5.54
N LYS A 4 -8.25 -13.22 -5.04
CA LYS A 4 -7.92 -13.65 -3.67
C LYS A 4 -7.69 -12.44 -2.76
N THR A 5 -8.25 -12.52 -1.55
CA THR A 5 -8.01 -11.56 -0.48
C THR A 5 -6.58 -11.71 0.05
N SER A 6 -5.94 -10.60 0.37
CA SER A 6 -4.63 -10.55 1.01
C SER A 6 -4.68 -9.57 2.18
N PRO A 7 -4.04 -9.90 3.32
CA PRO A 7 -3.84 -8.93 4.39
C PRO A 7 -2.89 -7.83 3.91
N VAL A 8 -3.30 -6.58 4.13
CA VAL A 8 -2.52 -5.39 3.81
C VAL A 8 -2.33 -4.58 5.09
N HIS A 9 -1.07 -4.35 5.45
CA HIS A 9 -0.67 -3.48 6.53
C HIS A 9 -0.63 -2.03 6.05
N HIS A 10 -0.79 -1.09 6.97
CA HIS A 10 -0.69 0.34 6.67
C HIS A 10 -0.18 1.16 7.85
N ASP A 11 0.10 2.44 7.59
CA ASP A 11 0.57 3.40 8.60
C ASP A 11 -0.56 4.04 9.44
N GLY A 12 -1.82 3.80 9.07
CA GLY A 12 -3.00 4.25 9.81
C GLY A 12 -3.31 5.74 9.64
N LYS A 13 -2.67 6.40 8.67
CA LYS A 13 -2.85 7.82 8.36
C LYS A 13 -3.64 7.99 7.07
N GLY A 14 -4.10 9.22 6.80
CA GLY A 14 -4.81 9.55 5.57
C GLY A 14 -6.03 8.65 5.35
N GLY A 15 -6.12 8.07 4.15
CA GLY A 15 -7.22 7.17 3.76
C GLY A 15 -7.31 5.87 4.56
N PHE A 16 -6.27 5.48 5.31
CA PHE A 16 -6.27 4.27 6.14
C PHE A 16 -6.67 4.53 7.59
N ARG A 17 -6.97 5.77 7.97
CA ARG A 17 -7.30 6.12 9.36
C ARG A 17 -8.59 5.44 9.80
N GLY A 18 -8.51 4.70 10.91
CA GLY A 18 -9.64 3.98 11.51
C GLY A 18 -9.90 2.60 10.91
N LEU A 19 -9.10 2.15 9.94
CA LEU A 19 -9.19 0.79 9.41
C LEU A 19 -8.41 -0.21 10.30
N PRO A 20 -8.84 -1.48 10.37
CA PRO A 20 -8.07 -2.56 10.99
C PRO A 20 -6.70 -2.71 10.32
N ASN A 21 -5.67 -3.05 11.10
CA ASN A 21 -4.31 -3.23 10.60
C ASN A 21 -3.79 -4.63 10.98
N PRO A 22 -3.67 -5.58 10.03
CA PRO A 22 -3.95 -5.43 8.60
C PRO A 22 -5.46 -5.44 8.27
N PHE A 23 -5.83 -4.92 7.10
CA PHE A 23 -7.15 -5.10 6.50
C PHE A 23 -7.10 -6.08 5.32
N ASN A 24 -8.22 -6.71 5.00
CA ASN A 24 -8.32 -7.60 3.85
C ASN A 24 -8.64 -6.83 2.57
N ALA A 25 -7.75 -6.92 1.59
CA ALA A 25 -7.94 -6.35 0.25
C ALA A 25 -7.98 -7.45 -0.81
N VAL A 26 -8.90 -7.35 -1.78
CA VAL A 26 -8.87 -8.22 -2.96
C VAL A 26 -7.81 -7.72 -3.93
N ARG A 27 -6.97 -8.62 -4.42
CA ARG A 27 -5.90 -8.29 -5.36
C ARG A 27 -6.17 -8.84 -6.76
N TYR A 28 -5.70 -8.09 -7.74
CA TYR A 28 -5.59 -8.50 -9.13
C TYR A 28 -4.11 -8.62 -9.52
N HIS A 29 -3.84 -9.26 -10.66
CA HIS A 29 -2.48 -9.27 -11.22
C HIS A 29 -2.17 -7.90 -11.82
N SER A 30 -1.07 -7.31 -11.40
CA SER A 30 -0.55 -6.03 -11.91
C SER A 30 0.98 -6.02 -11.78
N LEU A 31 1.61 -5.03 -12.41
CA LEU A 31 2.96 -4.63 -12.05
C LEU A 31 2.95 -4.01 -10.64
N ALA A 32 4.13 -3.92 -10.03
CA ALA A 32 4.31 -3.36 -8.70
C ALA A 32 5.51 -2.40 -8.69
N ILE A 33 5.48 -1.45 -7.76
CA ILE A 33 6.60 -0.54 -7.51
C ILE A 33 7.68 -1.31 -6.75
N PHE A 34 8.90 -1.31 -7.27
CA PHE A 34 10.07 -1.78 -6.53
C PHE A 34 10.53 -0.69 -5.58
N ARG A 35 10.85 -1.08 -4.33
CA ARG A 35 11.20 -0.12 -3.28
C ARG A 35 12.47 0.67 -3.60
N GLU A 36 13.41 0.05 -4.33
CA GLU A 36 14.63 0.71 -4.82
C GLU A 36 14.35 1.85 -5.80
N ASN A 37 13.21 1.80 -6.50
CA ASN A 37 12.82 2.76 -7.54
C ASN A 37 11.71 3.71 -7.08
N LEU A 38 11.42 3.77 -5.78
CA LEU A 38 10.39 4.66 -5.25
C LEU A 38 10.92 6.11 -5.24
N PRO A 39 10.25 7.06 -5.94
CA PRO A 39 10.61 8.47 -5.90
C PRO A 39 10.61 9.04 -4.47
N GLN A 40 11.51 9.97 -4.17
CA GLN A 40 11.65 10.52 -2.81
C GLN A 40 10.44 11.36 -2.38
N GLU A 41 9.65 11.83 -3.33
CA GLU A 41 8.44 12.63 -3.13
C GLU A 41 7.27 11.77 -2.64
N LEU A 42 7.35 10.45 -2.82
CA LEU A 42 6.37 9.48 -2.35
C LEU A 42 6.83 8.82 -1.06
N GLU A 43 5.86 8.47 -0.21
CA GLU A 43 6.08 7.61 0.94
C GLU A 43 5.15 6.39 0.86
N VAL A 44 5.65 5.23 1.30
CA VAL A 44 4.86 4.00 1.36
C VAL A 44 3.88 4.09 2.53
N THR A 45 2.60 3.88 2.24
CA THR A 45 1.51 3.97 3.22
C THR A 45 0.86 2.63 3.50
N ALA A 46 0.96 1.67 2.58
CA ALA A 46 0.44 0.33 2.75
C ALA A 46 1.33 -0.73 2.06
N TRP A 47 1.42 -1.91 2.66
CA TRP A 47 2.25 -3.02 2.19
C TRP A 47 1.69 -4.39 2.60
N THR A 48 2.10 -5.46 1.91
CA THR A 48 1.84 -6.84 2.35
C THR A 48 2.96 -7.36 3.26
N GLU A 49 2.74 -8.49 3.93
CA GLU A 49 3.75 -9.15 4.78
C GLU A 49 5.09 -9.41 4.06
N ASN A 50 5.04 -9.75 2.77
CA ASN A 50 6.23 -9.97 1.96
C ASN A 50 6.82 -8.68 1.36
N GLY A 51 6.41 -7.51 1.84
CA GLY A 51 6.99 -6.21 1.50
C GLY A 51 6.52 -5.61 0.17
N LEU A 52 5.48 -6.17 -0.48
CA LEU A 52 4.93 -5.58 -1.69
C LEU A 52 4.26 -4.24 -1.36
N ILE A 53 4.58 -3.19 -2.11
CA ILE A 53 3.95 -1.88 -1.95
C ILE A 53 2.50 -1.96 -2.44
N MET A 54 1.56 -1.61 -1.55
CA MET A 54 0.11 -1.63 -1.79
C MET A 54 -0.53 -0.24 -1.74
N GLY A 55 0.19 0.76 -1.24
CA GLY A 55 -0.25 2.14 -1.19
C GLY A 55 0.93 3.09 -1.02
N VAL A 56 0.84 4.24 -1.67
CA VAL A 56 1.77 5.36 -1.53
C VAL A 56 0.96 6.65 -1.37
N ARG A 57 1.58 7.69 -0.83
CA ARG A 57 1.06 9.06 -0.91
C ARG A 57 2.19 10.04 -1.21
N HIS A 58 1.86 11.16 -1.83
CA HIS A 58 2.79 12.27 -1.98
C HIS A 58 3.00 12.98 -0.64
N LYS A 59 4.24 13.37 -0.35
CA LYS A 59 4.60 14.02 0.92
C LYS A 59 4.00 15.42 1.08
N GLU A 60 3.81 16.12 -0.05
CA GLU A 60 3.40 17.54 -0.08
C GLU A 60 2.06 17.82 -0.76
N HIS A 61 1.51 16.84 -1.48
CA HIS A 61 0.32 17.03 -2.31
C HIS A 61 -0.74 15.99 -1.93
N PRO A 62 -2.04 16.30 -2.07
CA PRO A 62 -3.11 15.38 -1.69
C PRO A 62 -3.33 14.29 -2.77
N VAL A 63 -2.30 13.46 -2.98
CA VAL A 63 -2.26 12.34 -3.95
C VAL A 63 -1.82 11.07 -3.24
#